data_AF-A0A6M8BHZ0-F1
#
_entry.id   AF-A0A6M8BHZ0-F1
#
_cell.length_a   1.000
_cell.length_b   1.000
_cell.length_c   1.000
_cell.angle_alpha   90.00
_cell.angle_beta   90.00
_cell.angle_gamma   90.00
#
_symmetry.space_group_name_H-M   'P 1'
#
loop_
_entity.id
_entity.type
_entity.pdbx_description
1 polymer ?
#
loop_
_entity_poly.entity_id
_entity_poly.type
_entity_poly.pdbx_seq_one_letter_code
_entity_poly.pdbx_strand_id
1 'polypeptide(L)'
;MKRFNTIGLSLATLLIAIAAPLSLRPQFNSFEKFEILQVGLGTARAIASQPLLAVQGTLGAEHEITLSSGRRNRAVFHRFSGQAGQTVAIALTSSEFRTVVALVDTNTRQIIDANQGLQNDSSLQLRLPYTGSYVVMVSSMQEDAHFSLD
;
A
#
# COMPACT_ATOMS: atom_id res chain seq x y z
N MET A 1 19.67 -5.23 36.84
CA MET A 1 18.40 -4.88 36.15
C MET A 1 18.74 -4.10 34.89
N LYS A 2 18.62 -4.72 33.70
CA LYS A 2 18.87 -4.07 32.41
C LYS A 2 17.68 -3.15 32.11
N ARG A 3 17.96 -1.88 31.81
CA ARG A 3 16.94 -0.90 31.41
C ARG A 3 16.39 -1.29 30.05
N PHE A 4 15.08 -1.47 29.95
CA PHE A 4 14.38 -1.68 28.69
C PHE A 4 14.39 -0.37 27.91
N ASN A 5 15.25 -0.27 26.90
CA ASN A 5 15.27 0.87 26.00
C ASN A 5 14.15 0.67 24.96
N THR A 6 12.91 1.00 25.33
CA THR A 6 11.78 1.02 24.39
C THR A 6 11.77 2.36 23.67
N ILE A 7 12.52 2.50 22.58
CA ILE A 7 12.36 3.63 21.67
C ILE A 7 11.89 3.07 20.32
N GLY A 8 10.62 2.68 20.27
CA GLY A 8 9.89 2.48 19.03
C GLY A 8 9.06 3.73 18.78
N LEU A 9 9.63 4.74 18.13
CA LEU A 9 8.91 5.98 17.82
C LEU A 9 9.02 6.29 16.33
N SER A 10 8.67 5.34 15.48
CA SER A 10 8.66 5.60 14.05
C SER A 10 7.27 5.83 13.52
N LEU A 11 6.97 7.07 13.11
CA LEU A 11 5.66 7.46 12.59
C LEU A 11 5.54 7.12 11.10
N ALA A 12 4.44 6.47 10.74
CA ALA A 12 4.03 6.21 9.37
C ALA A 12 2.56 6.61 9.18
N THR A 13 2.26 7.18 8.02
CA THR A 13 0.89 7.48 7.61
C THR A 13 0.53 6.59 6.43
N LEU A 14 -0.51 5.79 6.61
CA LEU A 14 -1.11 4.94 5.58
C LEU A 14 -2.45 5.55 5.15
N LEU A 15 -2.59 5.76 3.85
CA LEU A 15 -3.85 6.16 3.22
C LEU A 15 -4.26 5.07 2.23
N ILE A 16 -5.48 4.59 2.36
CA ILE A 16 -6.11 3.65 1.45
C ILE A 16 -7.37 4.33 0.91
N ALA A 17 -7.39 4.53 -0.40
CA ALA A 17 -8.49 5.11 -1.11
C ALA A 17 -9.07 4.09 -2.08
N ILE A 18 -10.39 3.94 -2.10
CA ILE A 18 -11.07 3.01 -2.99
C ILE A 18 -12.08 3.78 -3.82
N ALA A 19 -12.03 3.54 -5.12
CA ALA A 19 -12.94 4.14 -6.05
C ALA A 19 -13.84 3.08 -6.68
N ALA A 20 -15.11 3.43 -6.82
CA ALA A 20 -16.02 2.65 -7.65
C ALA A 20 -15.43 2.50 -9.07
N PRO A 21 -15.63 1.35 -9.73
CA PRO A 21 -15.29 1.25 -11.14
C PRO A 21 -16.02 2.38 -11.87
N LEU A 22 -15.26 3.23 -12.56
CA LEU A 22 -15.83 4.20 -13.49
C LEU A 22 -16.65 3.41 -14.51
N SER A 23 -17.96 3.38 -14.31
CA SER A 23 -18.89 2.90 -15.32
C SER A 23 -18.99 4.01 -16.34
N LEU A 24 -17.98 4.14 -17.19
CA LEU A 24 -18.13 4.90 -18.42
C LEU A 24 -19.17 4.13 -19.23
N ARG A 25 -20.46 4.45 -19.04
CA ARG A 25 -21.47 4.12 -20.04
C ARG A 25 -21.07 4.96 -21.25
N PRO A 26 -20.56 4.38 -22.35
CA PRO A 26 -20.38 5.16 -23.55
C PRO A 26 -21.79 5.56 -24.00
N GLN A 27 -22.19 6.80 -23.71
CA GLN A 27 -23.30 7.41 -24.44
C GLN A 27 -22.73 7.68 -25.83
N PHE A 28 -22.86 6.70 -26.72
CA PHE A 28 -22.51 6.85 -28.13
C PHE A 28 -23.52 7.80 -28.78
N ASN A 29 -23.38 9.09 -28.51
CA ASN A 29 -24.03 10.13 -29.28
C ASN A 29 -23.00 10.69 -30.27
N SER A 30 -23.06 10.15 -31.49
CA SER A 30 -22.39 10.61 -32.71
C SER A 30 -20.85 10.59 -32.74
N PHE A 31 -20.35 10.15 -33.88
CA PHE A 31 -18.94 9.95 -34.21
C PHE A 31 -18.17 11.27 -34.34
N GLU A 32 -17.75 11.88 -33.24
CA GLU A 32 -16.71 12.91 -33.28
C GLU A 32 -15.49 12.45 -32.48
N LYS A 33 -14.47 12.06 -33.25
CA LYS A 33 -13.04 12.14 -32.94
C LYS A 33 -12.57 11.55 -31.59
N PHE A 34 -12.02 10.34 -31.67
CA PHE A 34 -11.25 9.72 -30.59
C PHE A 34 -9.94 10.49 -30.36
N GLU A 35 -9.94 11.47 -29.46
CA GLU A 35 -8.76 11.75 -28.66
C GLU A 35 -8.82 10.86 -27.43
N ILE A 36 -8.10 9.73 -27.49
CA ILE A 36 -7.84 8.92 -26.30
C ILE A 36 -6.96 9.79 -25.41
N LEU A 37 -7.58 10.56 -24.51
CA LEU A 37 -6.86 11.28 -23.47
C LEU A 37 -6.12 10.25 -22.64
N GLN A 38 -4.80 10.18 -22.85
CA GLN A 38 -3.86 9.59 -21.91
C GLN A 38 -4.26 10.05 -20.52
N VAL A 39 -4.82 9.12 -19.74
CA VAL A 39 -5.21 9.34 -18.35
C VAL A 39 -3.91 9.53 -17.58
N GLY A 40 -3.44 10.78 -17.57
CA GLY A 40 -2.19 11.18 -16.98
C GLY A 40 -2.19 11.00 -15.46
N LEU A 41 -0.98 10.90 -14.92
CA LEU A 41 -0.59 10.73 -13.51
C LEU A 41 -1.35 11.59 -12.48
N GLY A 42 -2.12 12.61 -12.89
CA GLY A 42 -2.97 13.43 -12.01
C GLY A 42 -4.27 12.75 -11.54
N THR A 43 -4.68 11.65 -12.16
CA THR A 43 -5.97 11.00 -11.84
C THR A 43 -5.89 10.02 -10.67
N ALA A 44 -4.70 9.51 -10.33
CA ALA A 44 -4.51 8.75 -9.10
C ALA A 44 -4.92 9.56 -7.85
N ARG A 45 -4.76 10.90 -7.88
CA ARG A 45 -5.25 11.83 -6.85
C ARG A 45 -6.76 12.11 -6.91
N ALA A 46 -7.41 11.91 -8.06
CA ALA A 46 -8.79 12.30 -8.31
C ALA A 46 -9.80 11.13 -8.19
N ILE A 47 -9.35 9.88 -8.26
CA ILE A 47 -10.25 8.73 -8.32
C ILE A 47 -10.87 8.41 -6.94
N ALA A 48 -10.36 8.96 -5.84
CA ALA A 48 -11.04 8.95 -4.54
C ALA A 48 -10.89 10.31 -3.85
N SER A 49 -11.92 11.16 -3.93
CA SER A 49 -11.91 12.48 -3.26
C SER A 49 -11.78 12.38 -1.74
N GLN A 50 -11.97 11.18 -1.15
CA GLN A 50 -11.69 10.87 0.24
C GLN A 50 -11.21 9.40 0.36
N PRO A 51 -10.14 9.12 1.14
CA PRO A 51 -9.69 7.76 1.38
C PRO A 51 -10.75 6.97 2.18
N LEU A 52 -10.95 5.68 1.85
CA LEU A 52 -11.83 4.80 2.62
C LEU A 52 -11.27 4.54 4.01
N LEU A 53 -9.94 4.46 4.11
CA LEU A 53 -9.23 4.20 5.35
C LEU A 53 -7.98 5.10 5.40
N ALA A 54 -7.94 6.00 6.37
CA ALA A 54 -6.76 6.78 6.71
C ALA A 54 -6.29 6.38 8.10
N VAL A 55 -5.05 5.87 8.18
CA VAL A 55 -4.44 5.39 9.42
C VAL A 55 -3.12 6.12 9.62
N GLN A 56 -2.96 6.77 10.76
CA GLN A 56 -1.67 7.21 11.26
C GLN A 56 -1.27 6.28 12.40
N GLY A 57 -0.03 5.82 12.38
CA GLY A 57 0.44 4.84 13.35
C GLY A 57 1.95 4.82 13.45
N THR A 58 2.45 3.99 14.39
CA THR A 58 3.88 3.78 14.53
C THR A 58 4.27 2.35 14.23
N LEU A 59 5.48 2.17 13.69
CA LEU A 59 6.06 0.86 13.42
C LEU A 59 7.12 0.53 14.49
N GLY A 60 6.65 0.17 15.70
CA GLY A 60 7.47 -0.06 16.88
C GLY A 60 7.93 -1.51 17.12
N ALA A 61 8.53 -1.73 18.30
CA ALA A 61 9.09 -3.00 18.79
C ALA A 61 8.11 -4.16 18.71
N GLU A 62 6.87 -3.88 19.07
CA GLU A 62 5.70 -4.75 19.12
C GLU A 62 5.23 -5.28 17.76
N HIS A 63 5.66 -4.65 16.67
CA HIS A 63 5.32 -5.05 15.30
C HIS A 63 6.39 -5.94 14.65
N GLU A 64 7.28 -6.51 15.44
CA GLU A 64 8.34 -7.39 14.95
C GLU A 64 7.76 -8.73 14.44
N ILE A 65 8.10 -9.06 13.21
CA ILE A 65 7.84 -10.34 12.56
C ILE A 65 9.17 -11.02 12.25
N THR A 66 9.17 -12.36 12.23
CA THR A 66 10.31 -13.13 11.73
C THR A 66 9.98 -13.62 10.32
N LEU A 67 10.81 -13.23 9.35
CA LEU A 67 10.71 -13.67 7.97
C LEU A 67 11.12 -15.15 7.86
N SER A 68 10.73 -15.81 6.78
CA SER A 68 11.13 -17.21 6.51
C SER A 68 12.65 -17.39 6.43
N SER A 69 13.40 -16.33 6.15
CA SER A 69 14.86 -16.28 6.20
C SER A 69 15.46 -16.28 7.62
N GLY A 70 14.64 -16.23 8.67
CA GLY A 70 15.06 -16.07 10.05
C GLY A 70 15.40 -14.62 10.45
N ARG A 71 15.35 -13.69 9.50
CA ARG A 71 15.58 -12.26 9.76
C ARG A 71 14.36 -11.64 10.41
N ARG A 72 14.59 -10.73 11.36
CA ARG A 72 13.55 -9.91 11.98
C ARG A 72 13.20 -8.74 11.07
N ASN A 73 11.93 -8.41 10.95
CA ASN A 73 11.44 -7.23 10.26
C ASN A 73 10.27 -6.63 11.05
N ARG A 74 9.78 -5.44 10.70
CA ARG A 74 8.57 -4.86 11.30
C ARG A 74 7.46 -4.74 10.29
N ALA A 75 6.27 -5.22 10.64
CA ALA A 75 5.10 -5.10 9.76
C ALA A 75 3.79 -4.91 10.53
N VAL A 76 2.87 -4.15 9.93
CA VAL A 76 1.49 -3.98 10.37
C VAL A 76 0.56 -4.41 9.25
N PHE A 77 -0.59 -4.98 9.61
CA PHE A 77 -1.58 -5.50 8.67
C PHE A 77 -2.92 -4.77 8.85
N HIS A 78 -3.39 -4.11 7.80
CA HIS A 78 -4.67 -3.40 7.80
C HIS A 78 -5.66 -4.09 6.86
N ARG A 79 -6.82 -4.50 7.39
CA ARG A 79 -7.86 -5.15 6.59
C ARG A 79 -8.86 -4.14 6.06
N PHE A 80 -9.29 -4.35 4.81
CA PHE A 80 -10.43 -3.65 4.22
C PHE A 80 -11.26 -4.61 3.35
N SER A 81 -12.47 -4.19 2.98
CA SER A 81 -13.32 -4.90 2.04
C SER A 81 -13.46 -4.11 0.75
N GLY A 82 -13.44 -4.79 -0.38
CA GLY A 82 -13.59 -4.18 -1.70
C GLY A 82 -14.44 -5.03 -2.64
N GLN A 83 -14.84 -4.44 -3.76
CA GLN A 83 -15.66 -5.07 -4.79
C GLN A 83 -14.85 -5.30 -6.07
N ALA A 84 -15.19 -6.36 -6.79
CA ALA A 84 -14.60 -6.67 -8.08
C ALA A 84 -14.63 -5.46 -9.02
N GLY A 85 -13.50 -5.16 -9.66
CA GLY A 85 -13.35 -4.05 -10.61
C GLY A 85 -13.14 -2.67 -10.00
N GLN A 86 -13.29 -2.50 -8.67
CA GLN A 86 -12.91 -1.25 -7.99
C GLN A 86 -11.41 -0.98 -8.14
N THR A 87 -11.06 0.29 -8.32
CA THR A 87 -9.66 0.72 -8.28
C THR A 87 -9.30 1.08 -6.85
N VAL A 88 -8.27 0.46 -6.32
CA VAL A 88 -7.70 0.78 -5.01
C VAL A 88 -6.39 1.52 -5.23
N ALA A 89 -6.23 2.65 -4.54
CA ALA A 89 -4.99 3.41 -4.43
C ALA A 89 -4.54 3.38 -2.97
N ILE A 90 -3.31 2.95 -2.73
CA ILE A 90 -2.68 2.89 -1.42
C ILE A 90 -1.47 3.81 -1.47
N ALA A 91 -1.34 4.67 -0.47
CA ALA A 91 -0.19 5.53 -0.28
C ALA A 91 0.32 5.36 1.15
N LEU A 92 1.62 5.14 1.28
CA LEU A 92 2.29 4.97 2.55
C LEU A 92 3.48 5.93 2.56
N THR A 93 3.54 6.76 3.60
CA THR A 93 4.63 7.71 3.82
C THR A 93 5.20 7.53 5.22
N SER A 94 6.51 7.66 5.35
CA SER A 94 7.21 7.69 6.64
C SER A 94 8.22 8.82 6.65
N SER A 95 8.49 9.39 7.83
CA SER A 95 9.59 10.35 7.98
C SER A 95 10.94 9.68 8.30
N GLU A 96 10.97 8.37 8.57
CA GLU A 96 12.13 7.74 9.21
C GLU A 96 12.68 6.49 8.53
N PHE A 97 11.86 5.78 7.75
CA PHE A 97 12.30 4.55 7.10
C PHE A 97 11.80 4.44 5.67
N ARG A 98 12.53 3.67 4.86
CA ARG A 98 12.09 3.30 3.51
C ARG A 98 10.90 2.37 3.58
N THR A 99 9.81 2.71 2.91
CA THR A 99 8.52 2.01 3.09
C THR A 99 8.31 0.91 2.04
N VAL A 100 7.68 -0.18 2.47
CA VAL A 100 7.21 -1.27 1.60
C VAL A 100 5.73 -1.48 1.88
N VAL A 101 4.94 -1.55 0.81
CA VAL A 101 3.51 -1.85 0.87
C VAL A 101 3.19 -3.05 -0.01
N ALA A 102 2.36 -3.96 0.49
CA ALA A 102 1.85 -5.09 -0.28
C ALA A 102 0.35 -5.26 -0.06
N LEU A 103 -0.37 -5.64 -1.11
CA LEU A 103 -1.75 -6.09 -1.03
C LEU A 103 -1.79 -7.62 -1.02
N VAL A 104 -2.45 -8.17 -0.02
CA VAL A 104 -2.58 -9.61 0.19
C VAL A 104 -4.05 -10.01 0.13
N ASP A 105 -4.33 -11.07 -0.61
CA ASP A 105 -5.62 -11.75 -0.63
C ASP A 105 -5.81 -12.54 0.67
N THR A 106 -6.92 -12.33 1.38
CA THR A 106 -7.20 -13.07 2.62
C THR A 106 -7.57 -14.53 2.41
N ASN A 107 -8.13 -14.90 1.25
CA ASN A 107 -8.55 -16.26 0.92
C ASN A 107 -7.34 -17.12 0.54
N THR A 108 -6.55 -16.66 -0.41
CA THR A 108 -5.38 -17.41 -0.91
C THR A 108 -4.12 -17.17 -0.08
N ARG A 109 -4.09 -16.11 0.73
CA ARG A 109 -2.89 -15.62 1.47
C ARG A 109 -1.73 -15.28 0.54
N GLN A 110 -2.00 -15.04 -0.75
CA GLN A 110 -0.99 -14.66 -1.73
C GLN A 110 -0.90 -13.14 -1.86
N ILE A 111 0.30 -12.67 -2.15
CA ILE A 111 0.53 -11.28 -2.54
C ILE A 111 -0.09 -11.10 -3.94
N ILE A 112 -1.02 -10.15 -4.03
CA ILE A 112 -1.61 -9.74 -5.31
C ILE A 112 -0.62 -8.81 -6.02
N ASP A 113 -0.13 -7.81 -5.30
CA ASP A 113 0.85 -6.85 -5.79
C ASP A 113 1.59 -6.20 -4.62
N ALA A 114 2.81 -5.72 -4.86
CA ALA A 114 3.65 -5.08 -3.87
C ALA A 114 4.53 -4.01 -4.50
N ASN A 115 4.70 -2.89 -3.79
CA ASN A 115 5.61 -1.84 -4.20
C ASN A 115 6.60 -1.52 -3.09
N GLN A 116 7.87 -1.45 -3.47
CA GLN A 116 8.96 -0.95 -2.65
C GLN A 116 9.20 0.51 -3.02
N GLY A 117 9.00 1.42 -2.07
CA GLY A 117 9.22 2.84 -2.31
C GLY A 117 10.65 3.15 -2.74
N LEU A 118 10.82 4.16 -3.58
CA LEU A 118 12.15 4.68 -3.92
C LEU A 118 12.85 5.25 -2.67
N GLN A 119 12.07 5.85 -1.76
CA GLN A 119 12.54 6.40 -0.48
C GLN A 119 11.54 6.03 0.62
N ASN A 120 11.09 7.01 1.40
CA ASN A 120 10.17 6.79 2.51
C ASN A 120 8.70 6.77 2.07
N ASP A 121 8.44 6.98 0.79
CA ASP A 121 7.12 6.93 0.19
C ASP A 121 6.99 5.72 -0.72
N SER A 122 5.92 4.96 -0.53
CA SER A 122 5.52 3.85 -1.40
C SER A 122 4.03 3.98 -1.73
N SER A 123 3.65 3.55 -2.93
CA SER A 123 2.27 3.60 -3.37
C SER A 123 1.92 2.43 -4.25
N LEU A 124 0.66 2.05 -4.26
CA LEU A 124 0.15 0.94 -5.06
C LEU A 124 -1.19 1.32 -5.65
N GLN A 125 -1.39 1.08 -6.95
CA GLN A 125 -2.68 1.31 -7.59
C GLN A 125 -3.04 0.12 -8.47
N LEU A 126 -4.15 -0.54 -8.16
CA LEU A 126 -4.60 -1.71 -8.91
C LEU A 126 -6.13 -1.85 -8.91
N ARG A 127 -6.64 -2.68 -9.81
CA ARG A 127 -8.05 -3.10 -9.82
C ARG A 127 -8.23 -4.38 -9.03
N LEU A 128 -9.25 -4.42 -8.17
CA LEU A 128 -9.53 -5.60 -7.37
C LEU A 128 -10.08 -6.74 -8.26
N PRO A 129 -9.52 -7.95 -8.17
CA PRO A 129 -9.90 -9.06 -9.03
C PRO A 129 -11.28 -9.66 -8.68
N TYR A 130 -11.73 -9.54 -7.43
CA TYR A 130 -13.03 -10.06 -6.99
C TYR A 130 -13.58 -9.24 -5.81
N THR A 131 -14.82 -9.52 -5.41
CA THR A 131 -15.42 -8.91 -4.22
C THR A 131 -15.03 -9.71 -2.98
N GLY A 132 -14.42 -9.07 -1.98
CA GLY A 132 -13.96 -9.76 -0.79
C GLY A 132 -13.14 -8.89 0.15
N SER A 133 -12.46 -9.55 1.10
CA SER A 133 -11.57 -8.92 2.06
C SER A 133 -10.11 -9.00 1.62
N TYR A 134 -9.40 -7.89 1.82
CA TYR A 134 -7.99 -7.74 1.48
C TYR A 134 -7.22 -7.25 2.71
N VAL A 135 -5.92 -7.50 2.72
CA VAL A 135 -5.01 -6.99 3.75
C VAL A 135 -3.92 -6.17 3.07
N VAL A 136 -3.75 -4.94 3.53
CA VAL A 136 -2.56 -4.14 3.25
C VAL A 136 -1.51 -4.46 4.30
N MET A 137 -0.39 -5.02 3.87
CA MET A 137 0.81 -5.13 4.68
C MET A 137 1.64 -3.86 4.52
N VAL A 138 1.95 -3.22 5.63
CA VAL A 138 2.87 -2.10 5.73
C VAL A 138 4.13 -2.59 6.43
N SER A 139 5.29 -2.33 5.85
CA SER A 139 6.58 -2.75 6.41
C SER A 139 7.65 -1.69 6.20
N SER A 140 8.65 -1.69 7.06
CA SER A 140 9.94 -1.08 6.73
C SER A 140 10.68 -1.96 5.72
N MET A 141 11.34 -1.34 4.75
CA MET A 141 12.40 -2.01 4.00
C MET A 141 13.56 -2.21 4.98
N GLN A 142 14.05 -3.43 5.07
CA GLN A 142 15.34 -3.66 5.69
C GLN A 142 16.38 -3.37 4.62
N GLU A 143 17.12 -2.27 4.75
CA GLU A 143 18.36 -2.15 3.99
C GLU A 143 19.23 -3.34 4.37
N ASP A 144 19.58 -4.15 3.38
CA ASP A 144 20.63 -5.15 3.56
C ASP A 144 21.88 -4.38 3.96
N ALA A 145 22.19 -4.44 5.26
CA ALA A 145 23.37 -3.80 5.82
C ALA A 145 24.58 -4.24 5.00
N HIS A 146 25.28 -3.24 4.46
CA HIS A 146 26.54 -3.32 3.72
C HIS A 146 27.28 -4.65 3.90
N PHE A 147 27.45 -5.40 2.80
CA PHE A 147 28.53 -6.37 2.69
C PHE A 147 29.86 -5.60 2.71
N SER A 148 30.51 -5.56 3.86
CA SER A 148 31.95 -5.31 3.92
C SER A 148 32.66 -6.62 3.62
N LEU A 149 33.44 -6.65 2.55
CA LEU A 149 34.48 -7.66 2.38
C LEU A 149 35.68 -7.19 3.20
N ASP A 150 35.96 -7.84 4.31
CA ASP A 150 37.32 -7.84 4.90
C ASP A 150 38.23 -8.77 4.10
#